data_AF-A0A1I1CM70-F1
#
_entry.id   AF-A0A1I1CM70-F1
#
_cell.length_a   1.000
_cell.length_b   1.000
_cell.length_c   1.000
_cell.angle_alpha   90.00
_cell.angle_beta   90.00
_cell.angle_gamma   90.00
#
_symmetry.space_group_name_H-M   'P 1'
#
loop_
_entity.id
_entity.type
_entity.pdbx_description
1 polymer ?
#
loop_
_entity_poly.entity_id
_entity_poly.type
_entity_poly.pdbx_seq_one_letter_code
_entity_poly.pdbx_strand_id
1 'polypeptide(L)'
;MRGVDLGHHGDDCSFETILRRHDLTDPVLWRIAEIIHEADLDDERYDAPEAPGLDAILRGLSMIGDDQHTLTITKPIFDGLYEYYHRAQMLGREPA
;
A
#
# COMPACT_ATOMS: atom_id res chain seq x y z
N MET A 1 3.10 16.95 2.08
CA MET A 1 3.31 17.96 3.15
C MET A 1 4.25 17.35 4.18
N ARG A 2 5.30 18.06 4.61
CA ARG A 2 6.22 17.55 5.64
C ARG A 2 5.73 17.99 7.03
N GLY A 3 5.79 17.10 8.01
CA GLY A 3 5.46 17.40 9.41
C GLY A 3 3.98 17.44 9.77
N VAL A 4 3.10 16.82 8.97
CA VAL A 4 1.68 16.62 9.31
C VAL A 4 1.50 15.26 10.00
N ASP A 5 0.51 15.15 10.90
CA ASP A 5 0.33 13.97 11.78
C ASP A 5 0.28 12.63 11.01
N LEU A 6 -0.36 12.61 9.83
CA LEU A 6 -0.51 11.41 8.98
C LEU A 6 0.35 11.43 7.71
N GLY A 7 1.46 12.19 7.73
CA GLY A 7 2.42 12.25 6.63
C GLY A 7 3.56 11.24 6.78
N HIS A 8 4.68 11.50 6.11
CA HIS A 8 5.91 10.72 6.28
C HIS A 8 6.56 11.12 7.59
N HIS A 9 6.99 10.13 8.39
CA HIS A 9 7.73 10.34 9.62
C HIS A 9 8.97 9.46 9.65
N GLY A 10 10.14 10.09 9.75
CA GLY A 10 11.40 9.37 9.59
C GLY A 10 11.47 8.70 8.22
N ASP A 11 11.67 7.39 8.24
CA ASP A 11 11.74 6.55 7.04
C ASP A 11 10.40 5.87 6.72
N ASP A 12 9.32 6.17 7.44
CA ASP A 12 8.00 5.57 7.18
C ASP A 12 7.24 6.37 6.12
N CYS A 13 6.57 5.67 5.19
CA CYS A 13 5.59 6.29 4.29
C CYS A 13 4.31 6.68 5.05
N SER A 14 3.42 7.42 4.39
CA SER A 14 2.17 7.90 5.04
C SER A 14 1.30 6.74 5.53
N PHE A 15 1.27 5.62 4.81
CA PHE A 15 0.43 4.48 5.19
C PHE A 15 0.98 3.75 6.41
N GLU A 16 2.29 3.51 6.49
CA GLU A 16 2.95 2.96 7.69
C GLU A 16 2.70 3.85 8.92
N THR A 17 2.81 5.16 8.75
CA THR A 17 2.48 6.13 9.80
C THR A 17 1.05 5.94 10.30
N ILE A 18 0.08 5.83 9.40
CA ILE A 18 -1.33 5.59 9.75
C ILE A 18 -1.50 4.29 10.54
N LEU A 19 -0.86 3.19 10.09
CA LEU A 19 -0.93 1.91 10.80
C LEU A 19 -0.38 2.00 12.22
N ARG A 20 0.79 2.63 12.40
CA ARG A 20 1.38 2.84 13.74
C ARG A 20 0.52 3.74 14.61
N ARG A 21 0.02 4.84 14.05
CA ARG A 21 -0.75 5.86 14.78
C ARG A 21 -2.05 5.32 15.38
N HIS A 22 -2.63 4.32 14.73
CA HIS A 22 -3.88 3.68 15.09
C HIS A 22 -3.70 2.28 15.72
N ASP A 23 -2.47 1.89 16.07
CA ASP A 23 -2.14 0.58 16.66
C ASP A 23 -2.71 -0.60 15.84
N LEU A 24 -2.69 -0.47 14.51
CA LEU A 24 -3.16 -1.52 13.60
C LEU A 24 -2.04 -2.55 13.39
N THR A 25 -2.21 -3.72 13.99
CA THR A 25 -1.21 -4.80 13.98
C THR A 25 -1.55 -5.92 13.00
N ASP A 26 -2.46 -5.68 12.06
CA ASP A 26 -2.85 -6.69 11.08
C ASP A 26 -1.67 -6.99 10.12
N PRO A 27 -1.16 -8.23 10.10
CA PRO A 27 -0.01 -8.59 9.28
C PRO A 27 -0.25 -8.43 7.78
N VAL A 28 -1.50 -8.53 7.31
CA VAL A 28 -1.87 -8.32 5.90
C VAL A 28 -1.76 -6.84 5.55
N LEU A 29 -2.21 -5.95 6.45
CA LEU A 29 -2.03 -4.50 6.26
C LEU A 29 -0.55 -4.12 6.24
N TRP A 30 0.26 -4.73 7.10
CA TRP A 30 1.70 -4.49 7.10
C TRP A 30 2.38 -4.99 5.82
N ARG A 31 1.99 -6.14 5.25
CA ARG A 31 2.50 -6.57 3.94
C ARG A 31 2.13 -5.58 2.83
N ILE A 32 0.91 -5.05 2.84
CA ILE A 32 0.51 -4.01 1.88
C ILE A 32 1.31 -2.72 2.12
N ALA A 33 1.65 -2.40 3.36
CA ALA A 33 2.46 -1.23 3.69
C ALA A 33 3.88 -1.32 3.13
N GLU A 34 4.51 -2.50 3.14
CA GLU A 34 5.79 -2.73 2.48
C GLU A 34 5.72 -2.45 0.97
N ILE A 35 4.65 -2.90 0.31
CA ILE A 35 4.44 -2.65 -1.13
C ILE A 35 4.24 -1.16 -1.42
N ILE A 36 3.44 -0.49 -0.59
CA ILE A 36 3.21 0.96 -0.73
C ILE A 36 4.49 1.75 -0.43
N HIS A 37 5.29 1.31 0.54
CA HIS A 37 6.57 1.92 0.86
C HIS A 37 7.51 1.92 -0.35
N GLU A 38 7.72 0.76 -0.97
CA GLU A 38 8.57 0.67 -2.17
C GLU A 38 7.99 1.46 -3.36
N ALA A 39 6.66 1.51 -3.49
CA ALA A 39 6.02 2.30 -4.55
C ALA A 39 6.22 3.82 -4.37
N ASP A 40 6.31 4.29 -3.12
CA ASP A 40 6.37 5.71 -2.78
C ASP A 40 7.81 6.23 -2.61
N LEU A 41 8.68 5.42 -1.97
CA LEU A 41 10.05 5.78 -1.61
C LEU A 41 11.11 5.17 -2.51
N ASP A 42 10.88 3.95 -3.03
CA ASP A 42 11.80 3.22 -3.92
C ASP A 42 13.25 3.17 -3.38
N ASP A 43 13.39 2.83 -2.09
CA ASP A 43 14.67 2.79 -1.38
C ASP A 43 15.19 1.36 -1.12
N GLU A 44 14.53 0.35 -1.70
CA GLU A 44 14.88 -1.07 -1.65
C GLU A 44 14.86 -1.66 -0.23
N ARG A 45 14.06 -1.09 0.67
CA ARG A 45 13.96 -1.55 2.07
C ARG A 45 13.23 -2.89 2.19
N TYR A 46 12.25 -3.15 1.34
CA TYR A 46 11.40 -4.33 1.35
C TYR A 46 11.43 -5.09 0.03
N ASP A 47 11.33 -6.43 0.11
CA ASP A 47 11.12 -7.27 -1.07
C ASP A 47 9.63 -7.20 -1.51
N ALA A 48 9.33 -6.24 -2.37
CA ALA A 48 7.99 -5.97 -2.88
C ALA A 48 7.99 -5.88 -4.42
N PRO A 49 8.12 -7.02 -5.13
CA PRO A 49 8.15 -7.04 -6.60
C PRO A 49 6.86 -6.49 -7.25
N GLU A 50 5.76 -6.40 -6.51
CA GLU A 50 4.49 -5.83 -6.96
C GLU A 50 4.51 -4.29 -7.01
N ALA A 51 5.41 -3.64 -6.26
CA ALA A 51 5.41 -2.20 -6.05
C ALA A 51 5.57 -1.37 -7.34
N PRO A 52 6.51 -1.67 -8.26
CA PRO A 52 6.66 -0.89 -9.49
C PRO A 52 5.41 -0.94 -10.39
N GLY A 53 4.75 -2.10 -10.43
CA GLY A 53 3.51 -2.28 -11.19
C GLY A 53 2.34 -1.49 -10.59
N LEU A 54 2.21 -1.56 -9.25
CA LEU A 54 1.19 -0.80 -8.53
C LEU A 54 1.40 0.71 -8.69
N ASP A 55 2.64 1.20 -8.53
CA ASP A 55 2.99 2.61 -8.71
C ASP A 55 2.60 3.12 -10.12
N ALA A 56 3.00 2.40 -11.17
CA ALA A 56 2.67 2.76 -12.54
C ALA A 56 1.16 2.85 -12.79
N ILE A 57 0.38 1.90 -12.25
CA ILE A 57 -1.09 1.89 -12.36
C ILE A 57 -1.69 3.08 -11.62
N LEU A 58 -1.31 3.31 -10.36
CA LEU A 58 -1.87 4.38 -9.52
C LEU A 58 -1.53 5.77 -10.07
N ARG A 59 -0.29 5.99 -10.50
CA ARG A 59 0.11 7.24 -11.18
C ARG A 59 -0.66 7.43 -12.48
N GLY A 60 -0.81 6.38 -13.29
CA GLY A 60 -1.59 6.44 -14.52
C GLY A 60 -3.05 6.84 -14.29
N LEU A 61 -3.70 6.28 -13.25
CA LEU A 61 -5.07 6.63 -12.86
C LEU A 61 -5.19 8.11 -12.48
N SER A 62 -4.21 8.65 -11.75
CA SER A 62 -4.18 10.07 -11.37
C SER A 62 -4.09 11.02 -12.57
N MET A 63 -3.62 10.54 -13.73
CA MET A 63 -3.48 11.35 -14.95
C MET A 63 -4.76 11.40 -15.79
N ILE A 64 -5.72 10.51 -15.55
CA ILE A 64 -6.94 10.38 -16.36
C ILE A 64 -8.23 10.75 -15.61
N GLY A 65 -8.15 11.11 -14.34
CA GLY A 65 -9.29 11.46 -13.51
C GLY A 65 -8.91 12.37 -12.33
N ASP A 66 -9.87 12.60 -11.44
CA ASP A 66 -9.65 13.30 -10.19
C ASP A 66 -9.43 12.31 -9.02
N ASP A 67 -9.30 12.85 -7.81
CA ASP A 67 -9.11 12.05 -6.60
C ASP A 67 -10.28 11.08 -6.36
N GLN A 68 -11.52 11.50 -6.65
CA GLN A 68 -12.70 10.65 -6.44
C GLN A 68 -12.74 9.49 -7.43
N HIS A 69 -12.40 9.75 -8.69
CA HIS A 69 -12.23 8.71 -9.69
C HIS A 69 -11.16 7.71 -9.28
N THR A 70 -9.99 8.22 -8.85
CA THR A 70 -8.89 7.40 -8.36
C THR A 70 -9.34 6.52 -7.19
N LEU A 71 -9.95 7.09 -6.15
CA LEU A 71 -10.46 6.34 -5.00
C LEU A 71 -11.51 5.28 -5.38
N THR A 72 -12.40 5.60 -6.32
CA THR A 72 -13.45 4.67 -6.77
C THR A 72 -12.84 3.43 -7.43
N ILE A 73 -11.78 3.61 -8.23
CA ILE A 73 -11.12 2.51 -8.94
C ILE A 73 -10.17 1.75 -8.00
N THR A 74 -9.42 2.44 -7.16
CA THR A 74 -8.37 1.81 -6.35
C THR A 74 -8.91 1.08 -5.14
N LYS A 75 -10.09 1.44 -4.64
CA LYS A 75 -10.75 0.74 -3.53
C LYS A 75 -10.88 -0.78 -3.78
N PRO A 76 -11.52 -1.26 -4.86
CA PRO A 76 -11.59 -2.70 -5.11
C PRO A 76 -10.23 -3.36 -5.39
N ILE A 77 -9.23 -2.60 -5.86
CA ILE A 77 -7.86 -3.10 -6.05
C ILE A 77 -7.24 -3.43 -4.69
N PHE A 78 -7.29 -2.50 -3.74
CA PHE A 78 -6.77 -2.73 -2.39
C PHE A 78 -7.59 -3.76 -1.62
N ASP A 79 -8.93 -3.79 -1.77
CA ASP A 79 -9.78 -4.84 -1.20
C ASP A 79 -9.36 -6.23 -1.72
N GLY A 80 -9.07 -6.35 -3.02
CA GLY A 80 -8.58 -7.59 -3.64
C GLY A 80 -7.16 -7.99 -3.22
N LEU A 81 -6.25 -7.01 -3.14
CA LEU A 81 -4.87 -7.24 -2.68
C LEU A 81 -4.84 -7.72 -1.23
N TYR A 82 -5.68 -7.13 -0.38
CA TYR A 82 -5.88 -7.57 0.99
C TYR A 82 -6.34 -9.02 1.05
N GLU A 83 -7.41 -9.37 0.33
CA GLU A 83 -7.92 -10.74 0.35
C GLU A 83 -6.91 -11.75 -0.23
N TYR A 84 -6.11 -11.36 -1.23
CA TYR A 84 -5.04 -12.18 -1.77
C TYR A 84 -4.01 -12.56 -0.69
N TYR A 85 -3.45 -11.57 0.01
CA TYR A 85 -2.45 -11.84 1.06
C TYR A 85 -3.07 -12.46 2.31
N HIS A 86 -4.30 -12.12 2.64
CA HIS A 86 -5.06 -12.77 3.72
C HIS A 86 -5.20 -14.27 3.44
N ARG A 87 -5.60 -14.66 2.23
CA ARG A 87 -5.64 -16.07 1.81
C ARG A 87 -4.25 -16.70 1.79
N ALA A 88 -3.24 -15.98 1.32
CA ALA A 88 -1.87 -16.48 1.29
C ALA A 88 -1.39 -16.87 2.70
N GLN A 89 -1.66 -16.00 3.67
CA GLN A 89 -1.34 -16.22 5.07
C GLN A 89 -2.12 -17.40 5.65
N MET A 90 -3.43 -17.49 5.40
CA MET A 90 -4.25 -18.61 5.88
C MET A 90 -3.81 -19.96 5.30
N LEU A 91 -3.38 -19.99 4.03
CA LEU A 91 -2.96 -21.20 3.34
C LEU A 91 -1.48 -21.56 3.56
N GLY A 92 -0.67 -20.61 4.03
CA GLY A 92 0.79 -20.74 4.08
C GLY A 92 1.46 -20.81 2.71
N ARG A 93 0.78 -20.35 1.65
CA ARG A 93 1.25 -20.30 0.25
C ARG A 93 0.39 -19.34 -0.56
N GLU A 94 0.88 -18.90 -1.72
CA GLU A 94 0.11 -18.06 -2.62
C GLU A 94 -1.23 -18.70 -3.06
N PRO A 95 -2.32 -17.91 -3.12
CA PRO A 95 -3.59 -18.32 -3.73
C PRO A 95 -3.41 -18.66 -5.22
N ALA A 96 -4.18 -19.63 -5.69
CA ALA A 96 -4.20 -20.07 -7.10
C ALA A 96 -5.06 -19.16 -7.98
#